data_AF-A0AA89B521-F1
#
_entry.id   AF-A0AA89B521-F1
#
_cell.length_a   1.000
_cell.length_b   1.000
_cell.length_c   1.000
_cell.angle_alpha   90.00
_cell.angle_beta   90.00
_cell.angle_gamma   90.00
#
_symmetry.space_group_name_H-M   'P 1'
#
loop_
_entity.id
_entity.type
_entity.pdbx_description
1 polymer ?
#
loop_
_entity_poly.entity_id
_entity_poly.type
_entity_poly.pdbx_seq_one_letter_code
_entity_poly.pdbx_strand_id
1 'polypeptide(L)'
;MGIIANFCVDGSLAQTDYCACYIGSSGGKKFCTTFDTLTHREPDSMLAAMFSGRHTICKDSEKGYVFVDRDGKHFRHILNWLRDGVVPMLNESEYSELLREAEYYQLLGLIDGVTVVLNKRKEDEDLNTELTRTDVLKCIQFEKVRFRGVNISGLDLSKLDLSYVDFSYASLKNVFFSRANLHCAKFRVDADAEGSIFHNATLRECEFTGANLRGALLAGANLQSANLQDACLIGCSFCGADLSAAHLQTADLTNANLEGANLEGANLKGAKLNNANLKGANLQRAYLRHVNLRDAVSIEENIDSMNFLMCFNLTITNLPTA
;
A
#
# COMPACT_ATOMS: atom_id res chain seq x y z
N MET A 1 27.54 -26.65 -2.23
CA MET A 1 27.36 -27.86 -1.41
C MET A 1 26.04 -28.48 -1.86
N GLY A 2 26.04 -29.69 -2.41
CA GLY A 2 24.84 -30.35 -2.94
C GLY A 2 23.91 -30.93 -1.85
N ILE A 3 22.66 -31.21 -2.22
CA ILE A 3 21.71 -31.98 -1.42
C ILE A 3 21.78 -33.44 -1.85
N ILE A 4 21.92 -34.36 -0.90
CA ILE A 4 21.92 -35.80 -1.12
C ILE A 4 20.70 -36.38 -0.40
N ALA A 5 19.64 -36.75 -1.10
CA ALA A 5 18.51 -37.42 -0.47
C ALA A 5 18.72 -38.94 -0.47
N ASN A 6 18.51 -39.60 0.67
CA ASN A 6 18.54 -41.05 0.82
C ASN A 6 17.14 -41.60 0.96
N PHE A 7 16.85 -42.69 0.26
CA PHE A 7 15.67 -43.52 0.51
C PHE A 7 16.13 -44.79 1.20
N CYS A 8 15.92 -44.85 2.51
CA CYS A 8 16.13 -46.09 3.24
C CYS A 8 14.83 -46.88 3.18
N VAL A 9 14.72 -47.81 2.22
CA VAL A 9 13.75 -48.89 2.30
C VAL A 9 14.42 -49.97 3.15
N ASP A 10 14.36 -49.83 4.48
CA ASP A 10 14.92 -50.85 5.35
C ASP A 10 14.07 -52.13 5.21
N GLY A 11 14.68 -53.17 4.65
CA GLY A 11 14.03 -54.43 4.25
C GLY A 11 13.60 -55.33 5.41
N SER A 12 13.47 -54.81 6.63
CA SER A 12 13.01 -55.58 7.78
C SER A 12 12.09 -54.72 8.66
N LEU A 13 10.82 -55.14 8.67
CA LEU A 13 9.66 -54.61 9.41
C LEU A 13 8.78 -53.64 8.60
N ALA A 14 7.51 -53.97 8.58
CA ALA A 14 6.44 -53.35 7.80
C ALA A 14 6.27 -51.85 8.06
N GLN A 15 5.84 -51.13 7.00
CA GLN A 15 5.18 -49.83 7.02
C GLN A 15 5.97 -48.69 7.67
N THR A 16 6.88 -48.05 6.95
CA THR A 16 7.08 -46.59 7.06
C THR A 16 7.98 -46.04 5.94
N ASP A 17 7.41 -45.28 4.99
CA ASP A 17 8.10 -44.66 3.85
C ASP A 17 8.90 -43.41 4.26
N TYR A 18 10.06 -43.59 4.90
CA TYR A 18 10.93 -42.48 5.29
C TYR A 18 11.95 -42.12 4.20
N CYS A 19 12.05 -40.83 3.87
CA CYS A 19 13.10 -40.23 3.06
C CYS A 19 14.02 -39.39 3.95
N ALA A 20 15.32 -39.64 3.92
CA ALA A 20 16.31 -38.87 4.67
C ALA A 20 17.10 -37.95 3.73
N CYS A 21 16.80 -36.65 3.73
CA CYS A 21 17.56 -35.65 3.01
C CYS A 21 18.81 -35.23 3.79
N TYR A 22 19.99 -35.48 3.21
CA TYR A 22 21.29 -35.01 3.69
C TYR A 22 21.67 -33.75 2.92
N ILE A 23 22.24 -32.76 3.61
CA ILE A 23 22.70 -31.53 2.99
C ILE A 23 24.20 -31.39 3.28
N GLY A 24 25.04 -31.67 2.28
CA GLY A 24 26.50 -31.54 2.36
C GLY A 24 27.29 -32.82 2.72
N SER A 25 28.54 -32.87 2.28
CA SER A 25 29.41 -34.07 2.27
C SER A 25 30.30 -34.27 3.50
N SER A 26 30.27 -33.37 4.50
CA SER A 26 30.99 -33.55 5.78
C SER A 26 30.50 -32.51 6.80
N GLY A 27 29.70 -32.94 7.79
CA GLY A 27 29.10 -32.05 8.79
C GLY A 27 27.71 -31.49 8.44
N GLY A 28 27.07 -32.05 7.40
CA GLY A 28 25.74 -31.67 6.93
C GLY A 28 24.61 -31.92 7.94
N LYS A 29 23.59 -31.06 7.96
CA LYS A 29 22.35 -31.31 8.73
C LYS A 29 21.53 -32.39 8.02
N LYS A 30 21.14 -33.43 8.77
CA LYS A 30 20.23 -34.50 8.31
C LYS A 30 18.79 -34.08 8.57
N PHE A 31 17.94 -34.17 7.56
CA PHE A 31 16.51 -33.95 7.65
C PHE A 31 15.78 -35.24 7.27
N CYS A 32 14.95 -35.77 8.15
CA CYS A 32 14.09 -36.89 7.83
C CYS A 32 12.69 -36.37 7.48
N THR A 33 12.10 -36.91 6.42
CA THR A 33 10.77 -36.61 5.93
C THR A 33 10.13 -37.89 5.37
N THR A 34 8.91 -37.83 4.86
CA THR A 34 8.28 -38.97 4.17
C THR A 34 8.21 -38.73 2.67
N PHE A 35 8.06 -39.81 1.89
CA PHE A 35 7.78 -39.70 0.46
C PHE A 35 6.51 -38.87 0.18
N ASP A 36 5.47 -39.11 0.97
CA ASP A 36 4.20 -38.37 0.89
C ASP A 36 4.42 -36.87 1.09
N THR A 37 5.21 -36.44 2.09
CA THR A 37 5.53 -35.01 2.28
C THR A 37 6.19 -34.37 1.04
N LEU A 38 7.04 -35.11 0.31
CA LEU A 38 7.74 -34.58 -0.86
C LEU A 38 6.87 -34.54 -2.13
N THR A 39 5.76 -35.27 -2.16
CA THR A 39 4.98 -35.50 -3.38
C THR A 39 3.53 -35.07 -3.29
N HIS A 40 2.96 -34.91 -2.09
CA HIS A 40 1.52 -34.72 -1.91
C HIS A 40 1.05 -33.28 -2.11
N ARG A 41 1.74 -32.29 -1.52
CA ARG A 41 1.28 -30.88 -1.53
C ARG A 41 1.35 -30.25 -2.92
N GLU A 42 2.43 -30.52 -3.64
CA GLU A 42 2.72 -29.98 -4.96
C GLU A 42 3.07 -31.13 -5.91
N PRO A 43 2.08 -31.96 -6.29
CA PRO A 43 2.32 -33.18 -7.05
C PRO A 43 2.88 -32.90 -8.44
N ASP A 44 2.67 -31.71 -9.00
CA ASP A 44 3.17 -31.34 -10.32
C ASP A 44 4.53 -30.63 -10.28
N SER A 45 5.10 -30.43 -9.09
CA SER A 45 6.41 -29.80 -8.93
C SER A 45 7.55 -30.67 -9.46
N MET A 46 8.67 -30.03 -9.82
CA MET A 46 9.90 -30.74 -10.17
C MET A 46 10.37 -31.61 -9.00
N LEU A 47 10.25 -31.12 -7.77
CA LEU A 47 10.60 -31.90 -6.57
C LEU A 47 9.75 -33.18 -6.45
N ALA A 48 8.44 -33.10 -6.67
CA ALA A 48 7.59 -34.28 -6.65
C ALA A 48 7.91 -35.24 -7.82
N ALA A 49 8.19 -34.71 -9.01
CA ALA A 49 8.61 -35.50 -10.17
C ALA A 49 9.93 -36.25 -9.91
N MET A 50 10.88 -35.59 -9.24
CA MET A 50 12.16 -36.14 -8.86
C MET A 50 12.04 -37.40 -7.99
N PHE A 51 11.10 -37.40 -7.06
CA PHE A 51 10.93 -38.50 -6.13
C PHE A 51 9.88 -39.53 -6.57
N SER A 52 8.85 -39.13 -7.31
CA SER A 52 7.82 -40.06 -7.84
C SER A 52 8.26 -40.94 -9.02
N GLY A 53 9.52 -40.81 -9.48
CA GLY A 53 10.04 -41.58 -10.62
C GLY A 53 9.59 -41.07 -11.99
N ARG A 54 8.89 -39.93 -12.03
CA ARG A 54 8.52 -39.23 -13.28
C ARG A 54 9.68 -38.43 -13.90
N HIS A 55 10.80 -38.32 -13.19
CA HIS A 55 11.99 -37.62 -13.65
C HIS A 55 13.21 -38.53 -13.57
N THR A 56 14.04 -38.51 -14.61
CA THR A 56 15.27 -39.31 -14.68
C THR A 56 16.33 -38.65 -13.82
N ILE A 57 16.67 -39.27 -12.68
CA ILE A 57 17.79 -38.82 -11.84
C ILE A 57 18.77 -39.98 -11.69
N CYS A 58 20.06 -39.64 -11.66
CA CYS A 58 21.12 -40.58 -11.30
C CYS A 58 20.89 -41.04 -9.85
N LYS A 59 20.50 -42.31 -9.70
CA LYS A 59 20.37 -42.97 -8.41
C LYS A 59 21.60 -43.82 -8.14
N ASP A 60 22.09 -43.78 -6.90
CA ASP A 60 23.11 -44.73 -6.45
C ASP A 60 22.49 -46.15 -6.44
N SER A 61 23.12 -47.08 -7.16
CA SER A 61 22.59 -48.43 -7.39
C SER A 61 22.56 -49.31 -6.16
N GLU A 62 23.35 -49.01 -5.13
CA GLU A 62 23.44 -49.82 -3.91
C GLU A 62 22.60 -49.24 -2.77
N LYS A 63 22.51 -47.90 -2.66
CA LYS A 63 21.96 -47.23 -1.49
C LYS A 63 20.72 -46.37 -1.77
N GLY A 64 20.33 -46.20 -3.04
CA GLY A 64 19.11 -45.48 -3.41
C GLY A 64 19.18 -43.96 -3.20
N TYR A 65 20.39 -43.39 -3.11
CA TYR A 65 20.56 -41.94 -2.98
C TYR A 65 20.19 -41.22 -4.28
N VAL A 66 19.50 -40.10 -4.14
CA VAL A 66 19.23 -39.11 -5.17
C VAL A 66 20.11 -37.90 -4.90
N PHE A 67 21.06 -37.62 -5.79
CA PHE A 67 21.87 -36.41 -5.73
C PHE A 67 21.14 -35.25 -6.41
N VAL A 68 21.03 -34.12 -5.71
CA VAL A 68 20.51 -32.87 -6.24
C VAL A 68 21.60 -31.81 -6.14
N ASP A 69 22.08 -31.36 -7.30
CA ASP A 69 23.17 -30.39 -7.43
C ASP A 69 22.71 -28.95 -7.14
N ARG A 70 22.26 -28.72 -5.90
CA ARG A 70 21.75 -27.42 -5.42
C ARG A 70 22.21 -27.15 -3.99
N ASP A 71 22.24 -25.88 -3.62
CA ASP A 71 22.54 -25.49 -2.24
C ASP A 71 21.38 -25.85 -1.32
N GLY A 72 21.65 -26.71 -0.35
CA GLY A 72 20.64 -27.13 0.62
C GLY A 72 20.39 -26.17 1.78
N LYS A 73 21.09 -25.03 1.84
CA LYS A 73 20.91 -24.03 2.91
C LYS A 73 19.43 -23.76 3.25
N HIS A 74 18.58 -23.61 2.24
CA HIS A 74 17.15 -23.27 2.38
C HIS A 74 16.20 -24.45 2.34
N PHE A 75 16.70 -25.66 2.14
CA PHE A 75 15.84 -26.83 1.95
C PHE A 75 15.01 -27.17 3.20
N ARG A 76 15.49 -26.81 4.40
CA ARG A 76 14.69 -26.92 5.63
C ARG A 76 13.38 -26.14 5.53
N HIS A 77 13.41 -24.95 4.96
CA HIS A 77 12.23 -24.09 4.81
C HIS A 77 11.22 -24.70 3.84
N ILE A 78 11.72 -25.25 2.73
CA ILE A 78 10.92 -26.01 1.76
C ILE A 78 10.25 -27.21 2.43
N LEU A 79 11.01 -28.01 3.20
CA LEU A 79 10.46 -29.17 3.90
C LEU A 79 9.39 -28.80 4.93
N ASN A 80 9.58 -27.72 5.68
CA ASN A 80 8.58 -27.27 6.65
C ASN A 80 7.33 -26.79 5.92
N TRP A 81 7.47 -25.96 4.89
CA TRP A 81 6.36 -25.48 4.08
C TRP A 81 5.59 -26.63 3.41
N LEU A 82 6.26 -27.66 2.92
CA LEU A 82 5.59 -28.85 2.37
C LEU A 82 4.71 -29.56 3.42
N ARG A 83 5.08 -29.51 4.70
CA ARG A 83 4.31 -30.11 5.80
C ARG A 83 3.12 -29.25 6.19
N ASP A 84 3.35 -28.01 6.57
CA ASP A 84 2.35 -27.16 7.22
C ASP A 84 1.78 -26.06 6.32
N GLY A 85 2.45 -25.72 5.21
CA GLY A 85 2.06 -24.66 4.28
C GLY A 85 2.43 -23.26 4.75
N VAL A 86 3.14 -23.13 5.86
CA VAL A 86 3.50 -21.85 6.46
C VAL A 86 4.76 -21.32 5.77
N VAL A 87 4.65 -20.13 5.18
CA VAL A 87 5.81 -19.42 4.64
C VAL A 87 6.72 -19.02 5.82
N PRO A 88 8.01 -19.39 5.82
CA PRO A 88 8.91 -19.11 6.93
C PRO A 88 9.09 -17.61 7.12
N MET A 89 9.39 -17.17 8.35
CA MET A 89 9.83 -15.80 8.62
C MET A 89 11.34 -15.71 8.42
N LEU A 90 11.77 -14.96 7.40
CA LEU A 90 13.18 -14.81 6.99
C LEU A 90 13.54 -13.34 6.74
N ASN A 91 14.83 -13.08 6.52
CA ASN A 91 15.33 -11.78 6.07
C ASN A 91 15.18 -11.64 4.53
N GLU A 92 15.22 -10.41 4.01
CA GLU A 92 15.11 -10.07 2.57
C GLU A 92 16.04 -10.92 1.66
N SER A 93 17.32 -10.99 2.01
CA SER A 93 18.32 -11.77 1.26
C SER A 93 18.00 -13.27 1.26
N GLU A 94 17.47 -13.76 2.38
CA GLU A 94 17.10 -15.17 2.54
C GLU A 94 15.81 -15.51 1.81
N TYR A 95 14.83 -14.61 1.74
CA TYR A 95 13.66 -14.80 0.87
C TYR A 95 14.03 -14.82 -0.61
N SER A 96 14.94 -13.95 -1.04
CA SER A 96 15.43 -13.95 -2.42
C SER A 96 16.16 -15.27 -2.76
N GLU A 97 16.93 -15.81 -1.81
CA GLU A 97 17.55 -17.13 -1.95
C GLU A 97 16.51 -18.25 -1.96
N LEU A 98 15.54 -18.25 -1.04
CA LEU A 98 14.47 -19.24 -0.96
C LEU A 98 13.58 -19.24 -2.21
N LEU A 99 13.29 -18.06 -2.76
CA LEU A 99 12.49 -17.89 -3.98
C LEU A 99 13.17 -18.58 -5.17
N ARG A 100 14.49 -18.40 -5.35
CA ARG A 100 15.26 -19.10 -6.38
C ARG A 100 15.22 -20.63 -6.23
N GLU A 101 15.23 -21.13 -4.99
CA GLU A 101 15.06 -22.57 -4.75
C GLU A 101 13.63 -23.03 -5.06
N ALA A 102 12.62 -22.28 -4.64
CA ALA A 102 11.22 -22.60 -4.92
C ALA A 102 10.92 -22.63 -6.43
N GLU A 103 11.47 -21.68 -7.20
CA GLU A 103 11.40 -21.64 -8.66
C GLU A 103 12.07 -22.86 -9.31
N TYR A 104 13.27 -23.22 -8.86
CA TYR A 104 13.97 -24.41 -9.36
C TYR A 104 13.14 -25.68 -9.14
N TYR A 105 12.61 -25.86 -7.94
CA TYR A 105 11.78 -27.00 -7.60
C TYR A 105 10.36 -26.92 -8.15
N GLN A 106 9.97 -25.80 -8.78
CA GLN A 106 8.64 -25.51 -9.31
C GLN A 106 7.54 -25.66 -8.23
N LEU A 107 7.76 -25.08 -7.06
CA LEU A 107 6.84 -25.07 -5.93
C LEU A 107 5.97 -23.81 -5.99
N LEU A 108 4.96 -23.80 -6.87
CA LEU A 108 4.17 -22.62 -7.19
C LEU A 108 3.52 -21.99 -5.94
N GLY A 109 2.93 -22.78 -5.05
CA GLY A 109 2.33 -22.25 -3.82
C GLY A 109 3.32 -21.58 -2.88
N LEU A 110 4.59 -22.02 -2.87
CA LEU A 110 5.64 -21.39 -2.07
C LEU A 110 6.12 -20.09 -2.72
N ILE A 111 6.23 -20.07 -4.05
CA ILE A 111 6.55 -18.87 -4.84
C ILE A 111 5.51 -17.79 -4.53
N ASP A 112 4.22 -18.10 -4.71
CA ASP A 112 3.14 -17.15 -4.45
C ASP A 112 3.16 -16.65 -2.99
N GLY A 113 3.35 -17.56 -2.03
CA GLY A 113 3.43 -17.21 -0.62
C GLY A 113 4.60 -16.26 -0.29
N VAL A 114 5.78 -16.51 -0.84
CA VAL A 114 6.97 -15.65 -0.65
C VAL A 114 6.78 -14.31 -1.36
N THR A 115 6.23 -14.29 -2.58
CA THR A 115 5.97 -13.05 -3.32
C THR A 115 4.97 -12.15 -2.60
N VAL A 116 3.91 -12.70 -1.99
CA VAL A 116 2.98 -11.94 -1.17
C VAL A 116 3.68 -11.31 0.04
N VAL A 117 4.56 -12.06 0.73
CA VAL A 117 5.31 -11.53 1.88
C VAL A 117 6.28 -10.43 1.45
N LEU A 118 7.00 -10.60 0.33
CA LEU A 118 7.91 -9.59 -0.20
C LEU A 118 7.16 -8.34 -0.67
N ASN A 119 5.99 -8.48 -1.28
CA ASN A 119 5.19 -7.32 -1.71
C ASN A 119 4.63 -6.56 -0.51
N LYS A 120 4.13 -7.25 0.52
CA LYS A 120 3.74 -6.60 1.79
C LYS A 120 4.91 -5.88 2.45
N ARG A 121 6.09 -6.50 2.46
CA ARG A 121 7.30 -5.85 3.00
C ARG A 121 7.76 -4.67 2.16
N LYS A 122 7.55 -4.66 0.84
CA LYS A 122 7.81 -3.48 0.01
C LYS A 122 6.81 -2.36 0.28
N GLU A 123 5.54 -2.68 0.53
CA GLU A 123 4.55 -1.70 1.03
C GLU A 123 4.95 -1.15 2.41
N ASP A 124 5.58 -1.98 3.27
CA ASP A 124 6.11 -1.56 4.57
C ASP A 124 7.49 -0.86 4.48
N GLU A 125 8.34 -1.17 3.50
CA GLU A 125 9.64 -0.51 3.26
C GLU A 125 9.47 0.88 2.63
N ASP A 126 8.36 1.13 1.93
CA ASP A 126 7.91 2.49 1.60
C ASP A 126 7.72 3.36 2.87
N LEU A 127 7.58 2.73 4.05
CA LEU A 127 7.49 3.39 5.36
C LEU A 127 8.84 3.52 6.10
N ASN A 128 9.99 3.29 5.44
CA ASN A 128 11.31 3.46 6.06
C ASN A 128 11.60 4.93 6.38
N THR A 129 11.01 5.37 7.48
CA THR A 129 10.97 6.74 7.95
C THR A 129 12.35 7.18 8.44
N GLU A 130 12.86 8.27 7.87
CA GLU A 130 14.15 8.86 8.15
C GLU A 130 14.20 9.58 9.50
N LEU A 131 13.04 10.01 10.02
CA LEU A 131 12.94 10.81 11.25
C LEU A 131 11.92 10.26 12.22
N THR A 132 12.28 10.16 13.49
CA THR A 132 11.29 9.83 14.53
C THR A 132 10.46 11.06 14.92
N ARG A 133 9.33 10.84 15.61
CA ARG A 133 8.49 11.94 16.16
C ARG A 133 9.31 12.82 17.10
N THR A 134 10.22 12.22 17.86
CA THR A 134 11.12 12.91 18.76
C THR A 134 12.08 13.83 18.01
N ASP A 135 12.55 13.42 16.82
CA ASP A 135 13.42 14.26 15.98
C ASP A 135 12.62 15.44 15.42
N VAL A 136 11.39 15.20 14.94
CA VAL A 136 10.49 16.27 14.50
C VAL A 136 10.22 17.26 15.64
N LEU A 137 9.93 16.78 16.85
CA LEU A 137 9.72 17.62 18.04
C LEU A 137 10.91 18.51 18.37
N LYS A 138 12.14 18.02 18.17
CA LYS A 138 13.34 18.84 18.34
C LYS A 138 13.48 19.87 17.23
N CYS A 139 13.18 19.48 15.98
CA CYS A 139 13.27 20.37 14.83
C CYS A 139 12.29 21.55 14.93
N ILE A 140 11.03 21.33 15.33
CA ILE A 140 9.99 22.38 15.41
C ILE A 140 10.25 23.45 16.48
N GLN A 141 11.27 23.27 17.32
CA GLN A 141 11.72 24.30 18.26
C GLN A 141 12.56 25.39 17.61
N PHE A 142 13.02 25.20 16.36
CA PHE A 142 13.81 26.18 15.62
C PHE A 142 12.92 27.07 14.74
N GLU A 143 13.33 28.33 14.53
CA GLU A 143 12.50 29.36 13.85
C GLU A 143 12.12 29.05 12.39
N LYS A 144 12.81 28.13 11.71
CA LYS A 144 12.51 27.73 10.32
C LYS A 144 12.77 26.25 10.11
N VAL A 145 11.69 25.47 10.03
CA VAL A 145 11.78 24.02 9.80
C VAL A 145 11.39 23.68 8.38
N ARG A 146 12.22 22.86 7.74
CA ARG A 146 11.98 22.33 6.39
C ARG A 146 12.22 20.84 6.42
N PHE A 147 11.17 20.09 6.13
CA PHE A 147 11.17 18.64 5.91
C PHE A 147 11.00 18.38 4.41
N ARG A 148 11.82 19.02 3.58
CA ARG A 148 11.73 18.85 2.13
C ARG A 148 12.39 17.55 1.71
N GLY A 149 11.70 16.74 0.91
CA GLY A 149 12.26 15.49 0.36
C GLY A 149 12.50 14.39 1.38
N VAL A 150 12.11 14.57 2.65
CA VAL A 150 12.32 13.55 3.69
C VAL A 150 11.24 12.49 3.61
N ASN A 151 11.57 11.26 4.00
CA ASN A 151 10.56 10.22 4.23
C ASN A 151 10.18 10.19 5.72
N ILE A 152 8.93 10.55 6.02
CA ILE A 152 8.36 10.44 7.37
C ILE A 152 7.06 9.66 7.38
N SER A 153 6.90 8.74 6.43
CA SER A 153 5.68 7.97 6.21
C SER A 153 5.28 7.13 7.43
N GLY A 154 4.00 7.13 7.77
CA GLY A 154 3.46 6.42 8.94
C GLY A 154 3.71 7.13 10.28
N LEU A 155 4.43 8.25 10.29
CA LEU A 155 4.75 8.93 11.53
C LEU A 155 3.51 9.55 12.17
N ASP A 156 3.38 9.42 13.49
CA ASP A 156 2.37 10.18 14.21
C ASP A 156 2.89 11.59 14.50
N LEU A 157 2.28 12.59 13.86
CA LEU A 157 2.51 14.03 14.02
C LEU A 157 1.26 14.76 14.55
N SER A 158 0.32 14.00 15.12
CA SER A 158 -0.93 14.53 15.64
C SER A 158 -0.68 15.57 16.73
N LYS A 159 -1.53 16.60 16.75
CA LYS A 159 -1.56 17.69 17.73
C LYS A 159 -0.31 18.57 17.77
N LEU A 160 0.63 18.40 16.85
CA LEU A 160 1.82 19.24 16.78
C LEU A 160 1.50 20.58 16.12
N ASP A 161 2.28 21.60 16.49
CA ASP A 161 2.37 22.84 15.73
C ASP A 161 3.42 22.68 14.64
N LEU A 162 2.93 22.62 13.41
CA LEU A 162 3.66 22.47 12.16
C LEU A 162 3.30 23.63 11.22
N SER A 163 2.86 24.76 11.78
CA SER A 163 2.57 25.95 11.00
C SER A 163 3.81 26.42 10.25
N TYR A 164 3.63 26.86 9.01
CA TYR A 164 4.69 27.33 8.11
C TYR A 164 5.77 26.30 7.75
N VAL A 165 5.64 25.03 8.16
CA VAL A 165 6.61 23.99 7.86
C VAL A 165 6.55 23.64 6.37
N ASP A 166 7.73 23.47 5.77
CA ASP A 166 7.86 23.10 4.37
C ASP A 166 8.10 21.59 4.21
N PHE A 167 7.07 20.87 3.77
CA PHE A 167 7.06 19.44 3.41
C PHE A 167 7.10 19.20 1.90
N SER A 168 7.55 20.18 1.10
CA SER A 168 7.62 19.99 -0.36
C SER A 168 8.49 18.77 -0.71
N TYR A 169 8.08 17.98 -1.71
CA TYR A 169 8.75 16.73 -2.11
C TYR A 169 8.82 15.61 -1.05
N ALA A 170 8.23 15.80 0.13
CA ALA A 170 8.33 14.80 1.20
C ALA A 170 7.46 13.57 0.90
N SER A 171 7.93 12.41 1.35
CA SER A 171 7.11 11.21 1.45
C SER A 171 6.40 11.21 2.81
N LEU A 172 5.09 11.40 2.75
CA LEU A 172 4.17 11.59 3.87
C LEU A 172 3.07 10.53 3.81
N LYS A 173 3.34 9.35 3.26
CA LYS A 173 2.32 8.30 3.13
C LYS A 173 1.85 7.90 4.52
N ASN A 174 0.54 7.80 4.73
CA ASN A 174 -0.05 7.32 5.98
C ASN A 174 0.38 8.07 7.26
N VAL A 175 0.77 9.35 7.15
CA VAL A 175 1.18 10.16 8.31
C VAL A 175 -0.05 10.63 9.08
N PHE A 176 0.01 10.61 10.41
CA PHE A 176 -1.08 11.09 11.25
C PHE A 176 -0.88 12.57 11.59
N PHE A 177 -1.68 13.43 11.00
CA PHE A 177 -1.74 14.87 11.28
C PHE A 177 -3.00 15.26 12.08
N SER A 178 -3.63 14.30 12.77
CA SER A 178 -4.90 14.53 13.44
C SER A 178 -4.78 15.67 14.46
N ARG A 179 -5.64 16.68 14.33
CA ARG A 179 -5.65 17.88 15.19
C ARG A 179 -4.33 18.67 15.19
N ALA A 180 -3.43 18.44 14.23
CA ALA A 180 -2.21 19.25 14.09
C ALA A 180 -2.55 20.66 13.58
N ASN A 181 -1.75 21.65 13.98
CA ASN A 181 -1.77 22.96 13.37
C ASN A 181 -0.79 22.97 12.19
N LEU A 182 -1.30 23.02 10.97
CA LEU A 182 -0.55 23.05 9.72
C LEU A 182 -0.77 24.37 8.98
N HIS A 183 -1.27 25.42 9.64
CA HIS A 183 -1.53 26.71 9.01
C HIS A 183 -0.33 27.19 8.16
N CYS A 184 -0.58 27.55 6.90
CA CYS A 184 0.46 27.97 5.95
C CYS A 184 1.60 26.95 5.69
N ALA A 185 1.43 25.69 6.07
CA ALA A 185 2.37 24.62 5.73
C ALA A 185 2.36 24.34 4.22
N LYS A 186 3.51 23.91 3.70
CA LYS A 186 3.73 23.70 2.27
C LYS A 186 3.90 22.23 1.96
N PHE A 187 3.05 21.74 1.08
CA PHE A 187 3.05 20.40 0.50
C PHE A 187 3.17 20.50 -1.03
N ARG A 188 3.96 21.46 -1.52
CA ARG A 188 4.07 21.73 -2.95
C ARG A 188 4.96 20.70 -3.64
N VAL A 189 4.79 20.58 -4.95
CA VAL A 189 5.69 19.87 -5.87
C VAL A 189 5.91 18.42 -5.44
N ASP A 190 4.96 17.56 -5.83
CA ASP A 190 5.01 16.10 -5.67
C ASP A 190 5.19 15.63 -4.21
N ALA A 191 4.73 16.41 -3.23
CA ALA A 191 4.59 15.90 -1.87
C ALA A 191 3.56 14.76 -1.86
N ASP A 192 3.94 13.62 -1.30
CA ASP A 192 3.15 12.39 -1.33
C ASP A 192 2.52 12.12 0.02
N ALA A 193 1.30 12.63 0.23
CA ALA A 193 0.49 12.45 1.43
C ALA A 193 -0.64 11.42 1.22
N GLU A 194 -0.42 10.42 0.37
CA GLU A 194 -1.36 9.32 0.18
C GLU A 194 -1.73 8.66 1.52
N GLY A 195 -3.02 8.46 1.77
CA GLY A 195 -3.54 7.82 2.98
C GLY A 195 -3.29 8.59 4.30
N SER A 196 -2.71 9.79 4.25
CA SER A 196 -2.49 10.60 5.45
C SER A 196 -3.79 11.01 6.14
N ILE A 197 -3.71 11.18 7.46
CA ILE A 197 -4.88 11.41 8.32
C ILE A 197 -4.84 12.82 8.92
N PHE A 198 -5.64 13.73 8.36
CA PHE A 198 -5.77 15.14 8.75
C PHE A 198 -7.04 15.43 9.55
N HIS A 199 -7.65 14.43 10.20
CA HIS A 199 -8.89 14.62 10.97
C HIS A 199 -8.82 15.82 11.93
N ASN A 200 -9.75 16.76 11.79
CA ASN A 200 -9.82 18.00 12.58
C ASN A 200 -8.51 18.82 12.61
N ALA A 201 -7.63 18.68 11.61
CA ALA A 201 -6.42 19.47 11.50
C ALA A 201 -6.73 20.91 11.03
N THR A 202 -5.85 21.86 11.38
CA THR A 202 -5.91 23.23 10.85
C THR A 202 -5.01 23.32 9.63
N LEU A 203 -5.59 23.38 8.43
CA LEU A 203 -4.93 23.42 7.13
C LEU A 203 -5.16 24.76 6.40
N ARG A 204 -5.51 25.81 7.15
CA ARG A 204 -5.81 27.14 6.61
C ARG A 204 -4.62 27.67 5.83
N GLU A 205 -4.89 28.13 4.60
CA GLU A 205 -3.87 28.72 3.72
C GLU A 205 -2.70 27.77 3.40
N CYS A 206 -2.88 26.44 3.57
CA CYS A 206 -1.88 25.45 3.15
C CYS A 206 -1.67 25.44 1.64
N GLU A 207 -0.47 25.03 1.22
CA GLU A 207 -0.10 24.96 -0.18
C GLU A 207 0.07 23.50 -0.63
N PHE A 208 -0.97 22.91 -1.23
CA PHE A 208 -1.02 21.53 -1.75
C PHE A 208 -0.94 21.46 -3.29
N THR A 209 -0.42 22.49 -3.96
CA THR A 209 -0.41 22.54 -5.43
C THR A 209 0.33 21.33 -6.02
N GLY A 210 -0.41 20.52 -6.79
CA GLY A 210 0.09 19.28 -7.41
C GLY A 210 0.38 18.13 -6.44
N ALA A 211 0.00 18.23 -5.17
CA ALA A 211 0.27 17.19 -4.18
C ALA A 211 -0.55 15.93 -4.41
N ASN A 212 -0.01 14.77 -4.04
CA ASN A 212 -0.77 13.53 -3.95
C ASN A 212 -1.39 13.39 -2.56
N LEU A 213 -2.72 13.44 -2.45
CA LEU A 213 -3.44 13.15 -1.21
C LEU A 213 -4.43 11.99 -1.41
N ARG A 214 -4.20 11.10 -2.39
CA ARG A 214 -5.10 9.98 -2.66
C ARG A 214 -5.50 9.25 -1.37
N GLY A 215 -6.80 9.05 -1.17
CA GLY A 215 -7.34 8.35 0.00
C GLY A 215 -7.12 9.04 1.36
N ALA A 216 -6.62 10.29 1.41
CA ALA A 216 -6.40 10.98 2.67
C ALA A 216 -7.71 11.25 3.42
N LEU A 217 -7.63 11.28 4.76
CA LEU A 217 -8.76 11.47 5.64
C LEU A 217 -8.75 12.89 6.24
N LEU A 218 -9.58 13.77 5.71
CA LEU A 218 -9.67 15.19 6.06
C LEU A 218 -11.01 15.57 6.74
N ALA A 219 -11.74 14.59 7.29
CA ALA A 219 -13.03 14.88 7.92
C ALA A 219 -12.87 15.89 9.08
N GLY A 220 -13.74 16.91 9.08
CA GLY A 220 -13.72 18.04 10.02
C GLY A 220 -12.47 18.94 9.93
N ALA A 221 -11.58 18.76 8.96
CA ALA A 221 -10.41 19.62 8.80
C ALA A 221 -10.79 21.02 8.31
N ASN A 222 -10.00 22.02 8.68
CA ASN A 222 -10.18 23.40 8.23
C ASN A 222 -9.18 23.72 7.12
N LEU A 223 -9.62 23.65 5.86
CA LEU A 223 -8.88 23.99 4.63
C LEU A 223 -9.26 25.37 4.07
N GLN A 224 -9.75 26.29 4.90
CA GLN A 224 -10.12 27.63 4.43
C GLN A 224 -8.95 28.29 3.68
N SER A 225 -9.23 28.77 2.47
CA SER A 225 -8.26 29.41 1.58
C SER A 225 -7.02 28.56 1.25
N ALA A 226 -7.08 27.23 1.45
CA ALA A 226 -6.01 26.32 1.04
C ALA A 226 -5.90 26.25 -0.49
N ASN A 227 -4.67 26.12 -0.98
CA ASN A 227 -4.39 25.96 -2.39
C ASN A 227 -4.18 24.49 -2.76
N LEU A 228 -5.20 23.86 -3.31
CA LEU A 228 -5.27 22.47 -3.76
C LEU A 228 -5.30 22.38 -5.30
N GLN A 229 -4.84 23.42 -5.99
CA GLN A 229 -4.79 23.44 -7.45
C GLN A 229 -3.98 22.24 -7.97
N ASP A 230 -4.48 21.56 -8.99
CA ASP A 230 -3.84 20.39 -9.63
C ASP A 230 -3.59 19.19 -8.68
N ALA A 231 -4.14 19.20 -7.45
CA ALA A 231 -3.93 18.12 -6.48
C ALA A 231 -4.69 16.83 -6.84
N CYS A 232 -4.10 15.68 -6.51
CA CYS A 232 -4.77 14.38 -6.58
C CYS A 232 -5.52 14.12 -5.26
N LEU A 233 -6.84 14.21 -5.29
CA LEU A 233 -7.74 14.07 -4.13
C LEU A 233 -8.67 12.85 -4.26
N ILE A 234 -8.27 11.87 -5.08
CA ILE A 234 -9.10 10.72 -5.42
C ILE A 234 -9.39 9.92 -4.15
N GLY A 235 -10.68 9.66 -3.89
CA GLY A 235 -11.12 8.89 -2.73
C GLY A 235 -10.88 9.56 -1.37
N CYS A 236 -10.58 10.86 -1.32
CA CYS A 236 -10.44 11.59 -0.07
C CYS A 236 -11.77 11.67 0.70
N SER A 237 -11.68 11.70 2.03
CA SER A 237 -12.82 12.02 2.91
C SER A 237 -12.73 13.45 3.42
N PHE A 238 -13.66 14.30 3.01
CA PHE A 238 -13.83 15.69 3.43
C PHE A 238 -15.11 15.91 4.24
N CYS A 239 -15.68 14.86 4.86
CA CYS A 239 -16.95 14.97 5.57
C CYS A 239 -16.91 16.11 6.61
N GLY A 240 -17.82 17.07 6.49
CA GLY A 240 -17.89 18.23 7.38
C GLY A 240 -16.65 19.13 7.40
N ALA A 241 -15.75 19.01 6.42
CA ALA A 241 -14.57 19.87 6.32
C ALA A 241 -14.94 21.28 5.83
N ASP A 242 -14.16 22.28 6.25
CA ASP A 242 -14.30 23.66 5.76
C ASP A 242 -13.30 23.91 4.64
N LEU A 243 -13.78 23.98 3.41
CA LEU A 243 -13.03 24.35 2.20
C LEU A 243 -13.45 25.74 1.67
N SER A 244 -14.00 26.62 2.52
CA SER A 244 -14.40 27.96 2.10
C SER A 244 -13.24 28.73 1.46
N ALA A 245 -13.50 29.35 0.32
CA ALA A 245 -12.52 30.05 -0.52
C ALA A 245 -11.29 29.22 -0.95
N ALA A 246 -11.34 27.88 -0.87
CA ALA A 246 -10.24 27.03 -1.32
C ALA A 246 -10.06 27.08 -2.84
N HIS A 247 -8.81 26.93 -3.30
CA HIS A 247 -8.46 26.85 -4.72
C HIS A 247 -8.34 25.38 -5.13
N LEU A 248 -9.30 24.88 -5.90
CA LEU A 248 -9.43 23.49 -6.35
C LEU A 248 -9.39 23.38 -7.88
N GLN A 249 -8.85 24.40 -8.57
CA GLN A 249 -8.73 24.39 -10.02
C GLN A 249 -8.03 23.10 -10.47
N THR A 250 -8.62 22.43 -11.46
CA THR A 250 -8.07 21.21 -12.08
C THR A 250 -7.76 20.04 -11.13
N ALA A 251 -8.18 20.10 -9.86
CA ALA A 251 -8.01 19.02 -8.89
C ALA A 251 -8.85 17.78 -9.25
N ASP A 252 -8.35 16.60 -8.88
CA ASP A 252 -9.05 15.33 -9.10
C ASP A 252 -9.74 14.86 -7.82
N LEU A 253 -11.03 15.16 -7.69
CA LEU A 253 -11.90 14.76 -6.56
C LEU A 253 -12.74 13.51 -6.89
N THR A 254 -12.29 12.68 -7.84
CA THR A 254 -13.02 11.46 -8.22
C THR A 254 -13.22 10.54 -7.01
N ASN A 255 -14.45 10.07 -6.79
CA ASN A 255 -14.86 9.27 -5.62
C ASN A 255 -14.64 9.94 -4.25
N ALA A 256 -14.42 11.26 -4.17
CA ALA A 256 -14.24 11.94 -2.90
C ALA A 256 -15.57 12.07 -2.13
N ASN A 257 -15.52 11.97 -0.80
CA ASN A 257 -16.68 12.19 0.06
C ASN A 257 -16.68 13.62 0.61
N LEU A 258 -17.53 14.49 0.10
CA LEU A 258 -17.69 15.90 0.51
C LEU A 258 -18.99 16.11 1.30
N GLU A 259 -19.56 15.07 1.90
CA GLU A 259 -20.82 15.17 2.66
C GLU A 259 -20.72 16.24 3.76
N GLY A 260 -21.65 17.20 3.75
CA GLY A 260 -21.68 18.31 4.71
C GLY A 260 -20.50 19.28 4.63
N ALA A 261 -19.62 19.19 3.62
CA ALA A 261 -18.47 20.08 3.50
C ALA A 261 -18.88 21.51 3.12
N ASN A 262 -18.17 22.51 3.65
CA ASN A 262 -18.36 23.90 3.27
C ASN A 262 -17.44 24.28 2.11
N LEU A 263 -17.98 24.52 0.91
CA LEU A 263 -17.25 24.94 -0.29
C LEU A 263 -17.61 26.38 -0.68
N GLU A 264 -18.10 27.21 0.26
CA GLU A 264 -18.52 28.58 -0.05
C GLU A 264 -17.38 29.38 -0.69
N GLY A 265 -17.63 29.94 -1.88
CA GLY A 265 -16.63 30.73 -2.61
C GLY A 265 -15.43 29.92 -3.15
N ALA A 266 -15.42 28.59 -3.03
CA ALA A 266 -14.33 27.76 -3.53
C ALA A 266 -14.24 27.81 -5.07
N ASN A 267 -13.02 27.76 -5.59
CA ASN A 267 -12.76 27.75 -7.02
C ASN A 267 -12.53 26.33 -7.54
N LEU A 268 -13.54 25.72 -8.15
CA LEU A 268 -13.49 24.36 -8.68
C LEU A 268 -13.31 24.34 -10.20
N LYS A 269 -12.82 25.41 -10.84
CA LYS A 269 -12.71 25.48 -12.30
C LYS A 269 -11.95 24.26 -12.87
N GLY A 270 -12.64 23.46 -13.69
CA GLY A 270 -12.07 22.26 -14.31
C GLY A 270 -11.77 21.10 -13.36
N ALA A 271 -12.24 21.14 -12.11
CA ALA A 271 -12.11 20.02 -11.19
C ALA A 271 -12.91 18.80 -11.65
N LYS A 272 -12.41 17.60 -11.38
CA LYS A 272 -13.09 16.34 -11.68
C LYS A 272 -13.86 15.86 -10.45
N LEU A 273 -15.16 15.68 -10.56
CA LEU A 273 -16.05 15.27 -9.46
C LEU A 273 -16.79 13.95 -9.75
N ASN A 274 -16.25 13.09 -10.62
CA ASN A 274 -16.93 11.84 -10.98
C ASN A 274 -17.15 10.99 -9.71
N ASN A 275 -18.39 10.58 -9.44
CA ASN A 275 -18.81 9.84 -8.24
C ASN A 275 -18.49 10.53 -6.90
N ALA A 276 -18.25 11.84 -6.87
CA ALA A 276 -18.06 12.56 -5.61
C ALA A 276 -19.41 12.67 -4.86
N ASN A 277 -19.40 12.46 -3.53
CA ASN A 277 -20.59 12.65 -2.70
C ASN A 277 -20.68 14.10 -2.23
N LEU A 278 -21.67 14.85 -2.71
CA LEU A 278 -21.90 16.26 -2.37
C LEU A 278 -23.12 16.47 -1.48
N LYS A 279 -23.65 15.41 -0.86
CA LYS A 279 -24.84 15.50 -0.01
C LYS A 279 -24.64 16.53 1.11
N GLY A 280 -25.52 17.54 1.19
CA GLY A 280 -25.45 18.59 2.22
C GLY A 280 -24.25 19.53 2.10
N ALA A 281 -23.46 19.49 1.03
CA ALA A 281 -22.33 20.38 0.84
C ALA A 281 -22.80 21.81 0.49
N ASN A 282 -22.16 22.83 1.08
CA ASN A 282 -22.46 24.24 0.77
C ASN A 282 -21.63 24.72 -0.44
N LEU A 283 -22.25 24.88 -1.59
CA LEU A 283 -21.62 25.37 -2.83
C LEU A 283 -21.93 26.85 -3.14
N GLN A 284 -22.44 27.62 -2.18
CA GLN A 284 -22.75 29.03 -2.40
C GLN A 284 -21.54 29.79 -2.94
N ARG A 285 -21.72 30.56 -4.02
CA ARG A 285 -20.66 31.36 -4.66
C ARG A 285 -19.46 30.55 -5.18
N ALA A 286 -19.55 29.22 -5.20
CA ALA A 286 -18.48 28.37 -5.75
C ALA A 286 -18.37 28.56 -7.28
N TYR A 287 -17.14 28.54 -7.79
CA TYR A 287 -16.88 28.69 -9.21
C TYR A 287 -16.71 27.34 -9.91
N LEU A 288 -17.75 26.90 -10.63
CA LEU A 288 -17.88 25.55 -11.19
C LEU A 288 -17.69 25.48 -12.72
N ARG A 289 -17.00 26.45 -13.32
CA ARG A 289 -16.79 26.43 -14.79
C ARG A 289 -16.01 25.19 -15.23
N HIS A 290 -16.49 24.53 -16.28
CA HIS A 290 -15.91 23.31 -16.85
C HIS A 290 -15.89 22.11 -15.88
N VAL A 291 -16.79 22.08 -14.90
CA VAL A 291 -16.99 20.92 -14.00
C VAL A 291 -18.13 20.05 -14.54
N ASN A 292 -17.92 18.74 -14.61
CA ASN A 292 -18.99 17.78 -14.88
C ASN A 292 -19.61 17.33 -13.56
N LEU A 293 -20.91 17.62 -13.36
CA LEU A 293 -21.66 17.24 -12.17
C LEU A 293 -22.65 16.08 -12.41
N ARG A 294 -22.72 15.51 -13.62
CA ARG A 294 -23.71 14.45 -13.95
C ARG A 294 -23.54 13.21 -13.08
N ASP A 295 -22.29 12.89 -12.75
CA ASP A 295 -21.93 11.66 -12.05
C ASP A 295 -21.66 11.91 -10.56
N ALA A 296 -21.88 13.14 -10.06
CA ALA A 296 -21.74 13.43 -8.63
C ALA A 296 -23.00 12.97 -7.88
N VAL A 297 -22.83 12.28 -6.75
CA VAL A 297 -23.95 11.78 -5.93
C VAL A 297 -24.61 12.96 -5.24
N SER A 298 -25.91 13.10 -5.51
CA SER A 298 -26.75 14.29 -5.41
C SER A 298 -26.68 15.08 -4.09
N ILE A 299 -26.66 16.40 -4.25
CA ILE A 299 -27.12 17.43 -3.30
C ILE A 299 -28.57 17.15 -2.89
N GLU A 300 -28.89 17.21 -1.59
CA GLU A 300 -30.29 17.27 -1.16
C GLU A 300 -30.93 18.55 -1.73
N GLU A 301 -32.18 18.44 -2.19
CA GLU A 301 -33.02 19.49 -2.78
C GLU A 301 -33.38 20.61 -1.78
N ASN A 302 -32.37 21.24 -1.17
CA ASN A 302 -32.55 22.30 -0.17
C ASN A 302 -31.85 23.61 -0.55
N ILE A 303 -31.50 23.76 -1.83
CA ILE A 303 -31.10 25.05 -2.38
C ILE A 303 -32.37 25.65 -2.96
N ASP A 304 -32.82 26.77 -2.39
CA ASP A 304 -33.76 27.70 -3.01
C ASP A 304 -33.51 27.69 -4.52
N SER A 305 -34.50 27.27 -5.29
CA SER A 305 -34.37 26.93 -6.72
C SER A 305 -33.82 28.08 -7.59
N MET A 306 -33.66 29.27 -7.00
CA MET A 306 -33.05 30.47 -7.57
C MET A 306 -31.51 30.50 -7.53
N ASN A 307 -30.85 29.86 -6.55
CA ASN A 307 -29.37 29.80 -6.50
C ASN A 307 -28.80 28.69 -7.39
N PHE A 308 -29.57 27.61 -7.59
CA PHE A 308 -29.21 26.54 -8.51
C PHE A 308 -29.14 27.06 -9.97
N LEU A 309 -29.98 28.00 -10.37
CA LEU A 309 -29.92 28.62 -11.71
C LEU A 309 -28.82 29.68 -11.87
N MET A 310 -28.46 30.45 -10.82
CA MET A 310 -27.42 31.47 -10.95
C MET A 310 -25.99 30.90 -11.06
N CYS A 311 -25.73 29.73 -10.48
CA CYS A 311 -24.44 29.02 -10.64
C CYS A 311 -24.31 28.36 -12.02
N PHE A 312 -25.44 28.06 -12.67
CA PHE A 312 -25.51 27.40 -13.97
C PHE A 312 -25.58 28.45 -15.08
N ASN A 313 -24.44 29.07 -15.42
CA ASN A 313 -24.24 29.64 -16.76
C ASN A 313 -24.04 28.49 -17.79
N LEU A 314 -24.90 27.47 -17.72
CA LEU A 314 -24.92 26.30 -18.56
C LEU A 314 -25.89 26.59 -19.70
N THR A 315 -25.34 26.68 -20.91
CA THR A 315 -26.06 26.36 -22.12
C THR A 315 -26.83 25.07 -21.90
N ILE A 316 -28.15 25.19 -21.85
CA ILE A 316 -29.14 24.11 -21.85
C ILE A 316 -28.74 23.13 -22.95
N THR A 317 -28.09 22.01 -22.61
CA THR A 317 -27.88 20.94 -23.58
C THR A 317 -28.14 19.55 -23.04
N ASN A 318 -28.22 19.31 -21.73
CA ASN A 318 -28.39 17.94 -21.25
C ASN A 318 -29.00 17.87 -19.84
N LEU A 319 -30.28 18.19 -19.73
CA LEU A 319 -31.11 17.55 -18.71
C LEU A 319 -31.67 16.26 -19.31
N PRO A 320 -31.75 15.15 -18.55
CA PRO A 320 -32.41 13.94 -19.02
C PRO A 320 -33.89 14.26 -19.28
N THR A 321 -34.36 13.92 -20.47
CA THR A 321 -35.80 13.86 -20.74
C THR A 321 -36.40 12.79 -19.83
N ALA A 322 -37.47 13.19 -19.12
CA ALA A 322 -38.31 12.32 -18.31
C ALA A 322 -38.90 11.14 -19.12
#